data_AF-A0ABD1GBY7-F1
#
_entry.id   AF-A0ABD1GBY7-F1
#
_cell.length_a   1.000
_cell.length_b   1.000
_cell.length_c   1.000
_cell.angle_alpha   90.00
_cell.angle_beta   90.00
_cell.angle_gamma   90.00
#
_symmetry.space_group_name_H-M   'P 1'
#
loop_
_entity.id
_entity.type
_entity.pdbx_description
1 polymer ?
#
loop_
_entity_poly.entity_id
_entity_poly.type
_entity_poly.pdbx_seq_one_letter_code
_entity_poly.pdbx_strand_id
1 'polypeptide(L)'
;MYLNKPFWSDAVKAEAEQQSPVAELVKSLDKQRLYREVTLALRTGLHEARAEFSFLRIRGLRSILKFLRSVAQSDDTINLFCHSQSIPALQVVPILLQHSLKEAEDQSVTNLNHIFSVEPMKISSPTTDAERAIALRVLEGCCLLHRESTILAHKHKAITALMNILSTRGVLEQGACLDALVAIMLDSSFNQMDFEECNGIEEVALLIKNTQVEENLRLKCGEFLLLLIGHVNGRETPPMMTIHDEIRQYLGEKSASLIWAASQFGSTLDPEQRLTALQIQARRVLESVDLY
;
A
#
# COMPACT_ATOMS: atom_id res chain seq x y z
N MET A 1 -14.80 -9.71 -27.77
CA MET A 1 -13.38 -9.73 -28.19
C MET A 1 -12.53 -10.05 -26.97
N TYR A 2 -12.08 -11.30 -26.85
CA TYR A 2 -11.15 -11.70 -25.80
C TYR A 2 -9.76 -11.19 -26.19
N LEU A 3 -9.23 -10.19 -25.48
CA LEU A 3 -7.82 -9.86 -25.56
C LEU A 3 -7.04 -11.02 -24.93
N ASN A 4 -6.57 -11.94 -25.77
CA ASN A 4 -5.63 -12.99 -25.40
C ASN A 4 -4.35 -12.34 -24.89
N LYS A 5 -4.11 -12.43 -23.58
CA LYS A 5 -2.93 -12.00 -22.80
C LYS A 5 -2.40 -10.57 -23.09
N PRO A 6 -2.17 -9.75 -22.05
CA PRO A 6 -1.61 -8.41 -22.25
C PRO A 6 -0.21 -8.49 -22.87
N PHE A 7 0.13 -7.57 -23.77
CA PHE A 7 1.39 -7.61 -24.54
C PHE A 7 2.64 -7.61 -23.64
N TRP A 8 2.55 -6.97 -22.48
CA TRP A 8 3.62 -6.93 -21.48
C TRP A 8 3.88 -8.25 -20.75
N SER A 9 3.04 -9.30 -20.90
CA SER A 9 3.27 -10.58 -20.20
C SER A 9 4.31 -11.46 -20.87
N ASP A 10 4.66 -11.19 -22.12
CA ASP A 10 5.68 -11.91 -22.86
C ASP A 10 6.93 -11.03 -22.94
N ALA A 11 7.95 -11.39 -22.17
CA ALA A 11 9.25 -10.74 -22.23
C ALA A 11 9.82 -10.90 -23.65
N VAL A 12 9.87 -9.81 -24.41
CA VAL A 12 10.48 -9.79 -25.74
C VAL A 12 11.98 -10.00 -25.55
N LYS A 13 12.47 -11.20 -25.87
CA LYS A 13 13.90 -11.50 -25.95
C LYS A 13 14.50 -10.66 -27.07
N ALA A 14 15.36 -9.72 -26.70
CA ALA A 14 16.14 -8.94 -27.65
C ALA A 14 17.27 -9.82 -28.22
N GLU A 15 17.10 -10.31 -29.44
CA GLU A 15 18.24 -10.71 -30.27
C GLU A 15 18.76 -9.49 -31.04
N ALA A 16 20.08 -9.43 -31.16
CA ALA A 16 20.84 -8.26 -31.60
C ALA A 16 20.42 -7.79 -33.00
N GLU A 17 19.97 -6.54 -33.12
CA GLU A 17 19.54 -5.97 -34.41
C GLU A 17 20.35 -4.74 -34.81
N GLN A 18 20.88 -4.82 -36.03
CA GLN A 18 21.38 -3.72 -36.84
C GLN A 18 20.35 -2.60 -36.95
N GLN A 19 20.80 -1.35 -36.92
CA GLN A 19 19.99 -0.13 -37.08
C GLN A 19 19.34 -0.09 -38.47
N SER A 20 18.13 -0.65 -38.59
CA SER A 20 17.26 -0.51 -39.77
C SER A 20 16.10 0.43 -39.45
N PRO A 21 15.72 1.35 -40.35
CA PRO A 21 14.59 2.26 -40.16
C PRO A 21 13.26 1.53 -39.94
N VAL A 22 13.14 0.28 -40.42
CA VAL A 22 11.97 -0.58 -40.16
C VAL A 22 11.96 -1.05 -38.69
N ALA A 23 13.11 -1.38 -38.12
CA ALA A 23 13.22 -1.80 -36.71
C ALA A 23 12.88 -0.64 -35.76
N GLU A 24 13.26 0.60 -36.10
CA GLU A 24 12.87 1.79 -35.34
C GLU A 24 11.37 2.06 -35.40
N LEU A 25 10.74 1.89 -36.57
CA LEU A 25 9.30 2.02 -36.71
C LEU A 25 8.54 0.97 -35.88
N VAL A 26 8.99 -0.29 -35.90
CA VAL A 26 8.39 -1.37 -35.10
C VAL A 26 8.48 -1.04 -33.61
N LYS A 27 9.67 -0.65 -33.11
CA LYS A 27 9.85 -0.23 -31.71
C LYS A 27 8.94 0.93 -31.31
N SER A 28 8.75 1.91 -32.20
CA SER A 28 7.85 3.04 -31.98
C SER A 28 6.39 2.61 -31.87
N LEU A 29 5.94 1.71 -32.76
CA LEU A 29 4.58 1.17 -32.73
C LEU A 29 4.32 0.30 -31.49
N ASP A 30 5.29 -0.52 -31.09
CA ASP A 30 5.21 -1.32 -29.87
C ASP A 30 5.10 -0.44 -28.63
N LYS A 31 5.90 0.63 -28.56
CA LYS A 31 5.80 1.62 -27.48
C LYS A 31 4.41 2.27 -27.46
N GLN A 32 3.88 2.72 -28.61
CA GLN A 32 2.54 3.30 -28.68
C GLN A 32 1.43 2.31 -28.26
N ARG A 33 1.56 1.05 -28.66
CA ARG A 33 0.64 -0.02 -28.25
C ARG A 33 0.68 -0.18 -26.73
N LEU A 34 1.87 -0.24 -26.14
CA LEU A 34 2.06 -0.39 -24.70
C LEU A 34 1.43 0.76 -23.91
N TYR A 35 1.59 2.02 -24.36
CA TYR A 35 0.90 3.17 -23.77
C TYR A 35 -0.64 3.02 -23.79
N ARG A 36 -1.20 2.55 -24.91
CA ARG A 36 -2.64 2.35 -25.05
C ARG A 36 -3.14 1.26 -24.11
N GLU A 37 -2.41 0.15 -23.99
CA GLU A 37 -2.76 -0.95 -23.11
C GLU A 37 -2.70 -0.53 -21.63
N VAL A 38 -1.64 0.17 -21.20
CA VAL A 38 -1.51 0.70 -19.84
C VAL A 38 -2.66 1.66 -19.52
N THR A 39 -2.92 2.60 -20.42
CA THR A 39 -4.00 3.58 -20.25
C THR A 39 -5.37 2.90 -20.19
N LEU A 40 -5.62 1.91 -21.05
CA LEU A 40 -6.89 1.19 -21.09
C LEU A 40 -7.10 0.36 -19.83
N ALA A 41 -6.06 -0.35 -19.35
CA ALA A 41 -6.12 -1.14 -18.13
C ALA A 41 -6.44 -0.28 -16.91
N LEU A 42 -5.74 0.86 -16.77
CA LEU A 42 -6.00 1.82 -15.68
C LEU A 42 -7.39 2.44 -15.78
N ARG A 43 -7.80 2.94 -16.96
CA ARG A 43 -9.14 3.52 -17.12
C ARG A 43 -10.25 2.54 -16.78
N THR A 44 -10.14 1.30 -17.25
CA THR A 44 -11.14 0.27 -17.01
C THR A 44 -11.19 -0.11 -15.53
N GLY A 45 -10.03 -0.35 -14.92
CA GLY A 45 -9.93 -0.69 -13.50
C GLY A 45 -10.42 0.44 -12.59
N LEU A 46 -10.05 1.69 -12.88
CA LEU A 46 -10.46 2.86 -12.10
C LEU A 46 -11.94 3.20 -12.28
N HIS A 47 -12.49 3.01 -13.47
CA HIS A 47 -13.92 3.18 -13.69
C HIS A 47 -14.73 2.24 -12.78
N GLU A 48 -14.31 0.97 -12.68
CA GLU A 48 -14.95 -0.01 -11.81
C GLU A 48 -14.67 0.23 -10.32
N ALA A 49 -13.46 0.66 -9.96
CA ALA A 49 -13.11 1.05 -8.59
C ALA A 49 -13.91 2.25 -8.07
N ARG A 50 -14.47 3.08 -8.96
CA ARG A 50 -15.36 4.21 -8.62
C ARG A 50 -16.85 3.83 -8.55
N ALA A 51 -17.20 2.57 -8.80
CA ALA A 51 -18.59 2.15 -8.87
C ALA A 51 -19.30 2.25 -7.50
N GLU A 52 -20.62 2.43 -7.52
CA GLU A 52 -21.44 2.52 -6.30
C GLU A 52 -21.54 1.20 -5.54
N PHE A 53 -21.29 0.07 -6.21
CA PHE A 53 -21.40 -1.27 -5.65
C PHE A 53 -20.03 -1.91 -5.38
N SER A 54 -19.86 -2.48 -4.18
CA SER A 54 -18.62 -3.06 -3.69
C SER A 54 -18.11 -4.20 -4.59
N PHE A 55 -19.00 -5.02 -5.14
CA PHE A 55 -18.58 -6.10 -6.05
C PHE A 55 -17.91 -5.59 -7.34
N LEU A 56 -18.36 -4.44 -7.88
CA LEU A 56 -17.72 -3.79 -9.03
C LEU A 56 -16.39 -3.18 -8.62
N ARG A 57 -16.35 -2.52 -7.45
CA ARG A 57 -15.10 -1.95 -6.92
C ARG A 57 -14.04 -3.02 -6.70
N ILE A 58 -14.38 -4.13 -6.06
CA ILE A 58 -13.50 -5.30 -5.90
C ILE A 58 -12.98 -5.81 -7.25
N ARG A 59 -13.85 -5.91 -8.26
CA ARG A 59 -13.45 -6.34 -9.60
C ARG A 59 -12.43 -5.38 -10.23
N GLY A 60 -12.69 -4.07 -10.14
CA GLY A 60 -11.76 -3.03 -10.58
C GLY A 60 -10.43 -3.08 -9.85
N LEU A 61 -10.45 -3.15 -8.51
CA LEU A 61 -9.26 -3.23 -7.67
C LEU A 61 -8.42 -4.49 -7.95
N ARG A 62 -9.04 -5.66 -8.15
CA ARG A 62 -8.33 -6.88 -8.56
C ARG A 62 -7.68 -6.74 -9.93
N SER A 63 -8.36 -6.08 -10.87
CA SER A 63 -7.80 -5.77 -12.18
C SER A 63 -6.57 -4.86 -12.07
N ILE A 64 -6.66 -3.79 -11.26
CA ILE A 64 -5.53 -2.89 -11.00
C ILE A 64 -4.38 -3.63 -10.30
N LEU A 65 -4.67 -4.44 -9.26
CA LEU A 65 -3.64 -5.19 -8.55
C LEU A 65 -2.89 -6.16 -9.48
N LYS A 66 -3.62 -6.86 -10.36
CA LYS A 66 -3.01 -7.73 -11.38
C LYS A 66 -2.16 -6.92 -12.37
N PHE A 67 -2.64 -5.75 -12.77
CA PHE A 67 -1.90 -4.82 -13.63
C PHE A 67 -0.59 -4.37 -12.96
N LEU A 68 -0.61 -3.91 -11.71
CA LEU A 68 0.58 -3.47 -10.98
C LEU A 68 1.63 -4.58 -10.84
N ARG A 69 1.19 -5.82 -10.58
CA ARG A 69 2.10 -6.99 -10.56
C ARG A 69 2.79 -7.23 -11.90
N SER A 70 2.10 -6.93 -13.01
CA SER A 70 2.70 -7.05 -14.35
C SER A 70 3.66 -5.90 -14.64
N VAL A 71 3.29 -4.69 -14.23
CA VAL A 71 4.13 -3.48 -14.34
C VAL A 71 5.46 -3.65 -13.60
N ALA A 72 5.44 -4.27 -12.42
CA ALA A 72 6.62 -4.49 -11.59
C ALA A 72 7.68 -5.42 -12.21
N GLN A 73 7.43 -6.01 -13.38
CA GLN A 73 8.34 -6.96 -14.03
C GLN A 73 9.39 -6.30 -14.93
N SER A 74 9.23 -5.02 -15.29
CA SER A 74 10.16 -4.30 -16.18
C SER A 74 10.19 -2.80 -15.89
N ASP A 75 11.40 -2.22 -15.92
CA ASP A 75 11.61 -0.79 -15.70
C ASP A 75 10.87 0.07 -16.72
N ASP A 76 10.74 -0.38 -17.97
CA ASP A 76 9.99 0.33 -19.01
C ASP A 76 8.51 0.47 -18.63
N THR A 77 7.90 -0.61 -18.13
CA THR A 77 6.49 -0.57 -17.70
C THR A 77 6.30 0.21 -16.41
N ILE A 78 7.27 0.19 -15.49
CA ILE A 78 7.28 1.04 -14.30
C ILE A 78 7.27 2.51 -14.71
N ASN A 79 8.19 2.90 -15.61
CA ASN A 79 8.25 4.26 -16.13
C ASN A 79 6.93 4.69 -16.76
N LEU A 80 6.29 3.83 -17.57
CA LEU A 80 4.98 4.13 -18.15
C LEU A 80 3.88 4.29 -17.10
N PHE A 81 3.88 3.46 -16.07
CA PHE A 81 2.97 3.61 -14.94
C PHE A 81 3.21 4.96 -14.24
N CYS A 82 4.44 5.31 -13.89
CA CYS A 82 4.77 6.61 -13.28
C CYS A 82 4.26 7.79 -14.14
N HIS A 83 4.52 7.77 -15.45
CA HIS A 83 4.01 8.79 -16.37
C HIS A 83 2.47 8.85 -16.35
N SER A 84 1.79 7.71 -16.31
CA SER A 84 0.33 7.67 -16.24
C SER A 84 -0.22 8.33 -14.98
N GLN A 85 0.50 8.25 -13.85
CA GLN A 85 0.08 8.84 -12.57
C GLN A 85 0.21 10.37 -12.54
N SER A 86 0.90 10.98 -13.51
CA SER A 86 0.86 12.44 -13.72
C SER A 86 -0.47 12.93 -14.28
N ILE A 87 -1.29 12.03 -14.87
CA ILE A 87 -2.57 12.35 -15.49
C ILE A 87 -3.69 12.16 -14.45
N PRO A 88 -4.41 13.22 -14.04
CA PRO A 88 -5.40 13.13 -12.95
C PRO A 88 -6.48 12.06 -13.16
N ALA A 89 -6.90 11.84 -14.40
CA ALA A 89 -7.90 10.82 -14.73
C ALA A 89 -7.42 9.37 -14.50
N LEU A 90 -6.11 9.14 -14.43
CA LEU A 90 -5.47 7.83 -14.28
C LEU A 90 -4.80 7.63 -12.92
N GLN A 91 -4.90 8.61 -12.01
CA GLN A 91 -4.36 8.50 -10.67
C GLN A 91 -5.11 7.45 -9.86
N VAL A 92 -4.36 6.52 -9.27
CA VAL A 92 -4.93 5.40 -8.50
C VAL A 92 -5.19 5.81 -7.05
N VAL A 93 -4.21 6.40 -6.37
CA VAL A 93 -4.25 6.69 -4.92
C VAL A 93 -5.50 7.49 -4.49
N PRO A 94 -5.87 8.60 -5.16
CA PRO A 94 -7.07 9.34 -4.77
C PRO A 94 -8.35 8.50 -4.83
N ILE A 95 -8.44 7.58 -5.80
CA ILE A 95 -9.62 6.73 -5.99
C ILE A 95 -9.74 5.70 -4.88
N LEU A 96 -8.62 5.10 -4.45
CA LEU A 96 -8.61 4.18 -3.32
C LEU A 96 -9.12 4.89 -2.05
N LEU A 97 -8.58 6.07 -1.76
CA LEU A 97 -8.90 6.82 -0.55
C LEU A 97 -10.32 7.39 -0.55
N GLN A 98 -10.88 7.71 -1.72
CA GLN A 98 -12.25 8.24 -1.84
C GLN A 98 -13.33 7.17 -1.84
N HIS A 99 -13.07 5.99 -2.43
CA HIS A 99 -14.13 5.00 -2.69
C HIS A 99 -14.01 3.72 -1.87
N SER A 100 -12.80 3.32 -1.47
CA SER A 100 -12.56 2.02 -0.84
C SER A 100 -11.91 2.10 0.53
N LEU A 101 -11.16 3.16 0.83
CA LEU A 101 -10.53 3.36 2.14
C LEU A 101 -11.16 4.49 2.94
N LYS A 102 -12.09 5.25 2.34
CA LYS A 102 -12.87 6.27 3.06
C LYS A 102 -13.56 5.61 4.26
N GLU A 103 -13.61 6.35 5.36
CA GLU A 103 -14.49 6.02 6.46
C GLU A 103 -15.93 6.16 6.00
N ALA A 104 -16.79 5.27 6.51
CA ALA A 104 -18.21 5.54 6.42
C ALA A 104 -18.46 6.74 7.33
N GLU A 105 -18.48 7.95 6.76
CA GLU A 105 -19.21 9.04 7.39
C GLU A 105 -20.60 8.49 7.68
N ASP A 106 -21.04 8.58 8.93
CA ASP A 106 -22.38 8.17 9.34
C ASP A 106 -23.33 8.68 8.27
N GLN A 107 -23.89 7.74 7.48
CA GLN A 107 -25.02 8.01 6.63
C GLN A 107 -26.18 8.25 7.58
N SER A 108 -26.17 9.40 8.26
CA SER A 108 -27.28 9.88 9.03
C SER A 108 -28.43 9.94 8.05
N VAL A 109 -29.35 9.00 8.20
CA VAL A 109 -30.62 9.03 7.50
C VAL A 109 -31.30 10.28 8.04
N THR A 110 -31.11 11.41 7.36
CA THR A 110 -31.84 12.63 7.67
C THR A 110 -33.31 12.29 7.53
N ASN A 111 -34.03 12.44 8.63
CA ASN A 111 -35.46 12.13 8.76
C ASN A 111 -36.23 12.47 7.48
N LEU A 112 -36.94 11.49 6.92
CA LEU A 112 -37.71 11.54 5.66
C LEU A 112 -38.95 12.47 5.72
N ASN A 113 -38.95 13.51 6.55
CA ASN A 113 -40.12 14.35 6.79
C ASN A 113 -40.35 15.44 5.73
N HIS A 114 -39.62 15.46 4.60
CA HIS A 114 -39.81 16.42 3.52
C HIS A 114 -39.79 15.74 2.14
N ILE A 115 -40.96 15.30 1.68
CA ILE A 115 -41.17 14.38 0.54
C ILE A 115 -40.97 15.01 -0.85
N PHE A 116 -40.74 16.33 -1.00
CA PHE A 116 -40.83 16.98 -2.33
C PHE A 116 -39.61 17.78 -2.83
N SER A 117 -38.46 17.75 -2.17
CA SER A 117 -37.26 18.49 -2.64
C SER A 117 -35.92 17.77 -2.49
N VAL A 118 -35.91 16.46 -2.25
CA VAL A 118 -34.66 15.72 -1.95
C VAL A 118 -34.13 15.08 -3.23
N GLU A 119 -32.87 15.41 -3.59
CA GLU A 119 -32.14 14.69 -4.63
C GLU A 119 -32.12 13.19 -4.29
N PRO A 120 -32.35 12.28 -5.26
CA PRO A 120 -32.41 10.86 -4.98
C PRO A 120 -31.10 10.42 -4.32
N MET A 121 -31.21 9.88 -3.11
CA MET A 121 -30.07 9.38 -2.35
C MET A 121 -29.36 8.31 -3.20
N LYS A 122 -28.10 8.57 -3.54
CA LYS A 122 -27.29 7.65 -4.33
C LYS A 122 -27.06 6.41 -3.48
N ILE A 123 -27.74 5.31 -3.82
CA ILE A 123 -27.59 4.04 -3.10
C ILE A 123 -26.19 3.52 -3.41
N SER A 124 -25.27 3.72 -2.47
CA SER A 124 -23.93 3.13 -2.51
C SER A 124 -23.85 2.02 -1.47
N SER A 125 -23.32 0.87 -1.86
CA SER A 125 -23.08 -0.21 -0.90
C SER A 125 -21.87 0.14 -0.02
N PRO A 126 -21.91 -0.14 1.29
CA PRO A 126 -20.76 0.07 2.15
C PRO A 126 -19.55 -0.73 1.67
N THR A 127 -18.37 -0.22 1.96
CA THR A 127 -17.11 -0.90 1.68
C THR A 127 -16.98 -2.15 2.55
N THR A 128 -16.76 -3.29 1.91
CA THR A 128 -16.53 -4.57 2.59
C THR A 128 -15.08 -4.74 3.02
N ASP A 129 -14.83 -5.62 3.98
CA ASP A 129 -13.50 -5.97 4.48
C ASP A 129 -12.57 -6.47 3.34
N ALA A 130 -13.07 -7.38 2.50
CA ALA A 130 -12.35 -7.85 1.32
C ALA A 130 -12.01 -6.72 0.32
N GLU A 131 -12.88 -5.73 0.16
CA GLU A 131 -12.59 -4.55 -0.68
C GLU A 131 -11.45 -3.73 -0.09
N ARG A 132 -11.46 -3.47 1.23
CA ARG A 132 -10.40 -2.74 1.94
C ARG A 132 -9.07 -3.46 1.82
N ALA A 133 -9.02 -4.76 2.09
CA ALA A 133 -7.80 -5.55 1.99
C ALA A 133 -7.17 -5.49 0.59
N ILE A 134 -7.98 -5.53 -0.48
CA ILE A 134 -7.46 -5.41 -1.85
C ILE A 134 -7.03 -3.97 -2.14
N ALA A 135 -7.78 -2.97 -1.70
CA ALA A 135 -7.44 -1.56 -1.88
C ALA A 135 -6.11 -1.21 -1.19
N LEU A 136 -5.86 -1.72 0.01
CA LEU A 136 -4.60 -1.55 0.74
C LEU A 136 -3.41 -2.14 -0.04
N ARG A 137 -3.58 -3.33 -0.62
CA ARG A 137 -2.53 -3.95 -1.48
C ARG A 137 -2.29 -3.20 -2.78
N VAL A 138 -3.33 -2.57 -3.34
CA VAL A 138 -3.17 -1.69 -4.50
C VAL A 138 -2.41 -0.42 -4.10
N LEU A 139 -2.74 0.17 -2.95
CA LEU A 139 -2.07 1.35 -2.41
C LEU A 139 -0.59 1.07 -2.13
N GLU A 140 -0.28 -0.04 -1.47
CA GLU A 140 1.08 -0.57 -1.26
C GLU A 140 1.85 -0.62 -2.58
N GLY A 141 1.32 -1.32 -3.59
CA GLY A 141 1.96 -1.43 -4.90
C GLY A 141 2.17 -0.09 -5.61
N CYS A 142 1.22 0.84 -5.51
CA CYS A 142 1.37 2.18 -6.09
C CYS A 142 2.49 2.99 -5.42
N CYS A 143 2.65 2.88 -4.11
CA CYS A 143 3.67 3.60 -3.35
C CYS A 143 5.07 2.99 -3.54
N LEU A 144 5.17 1.66 -3.68
CA LEU A 144 6.43 0.98 -3.98
C LEU A 144 6.93 1.26 -5.40
N LEU A 145 6.02 1.41 -6.37
CA LEU A 145 6.38 1.62 -7.79
C LEU A 145 6.59 3.09 -8.16
N HIS A 146 6.00 4.03 -7.44
CA HIS A 146 5.99 5.45 -7.82
C HIS A 146 6.01 6.35 -6.58
N ARG A 147 7.13 7.05 -6.39
CA ARG A 147 7.40 7.88 -5.20
C ARG A 147 6.33 8.96 -5.00
N GLU A 148 5.88 9.63 -6.05
CA GLU A 148 4.89 10.70 -5.97
C GLU A 148 3.51 10.20 -5.53
N SER A 149 3.26 8.88 -5.58
CA SER A 149 2.08 8.26 -4.96
C SER A 149 2.05 8.49 -3.45
N THR A 150 3.19 8.54 -2.76
CA THR A 150 3.24 8.82 -1.31
C THR A 150 2.86 10.26 -0.99
N ILE A 151 3.16 11.21 -1.89
CA ILE A 151 2.75 12.62 -1.80
C ILE A 151 1.23 12.74 -1.96
N LEU A 152 0.65 12.00 -2.93
CA LEU A 152 -0.80 11.93 -3.09
C LEU A 152 -1.46 11.29 -1.87
N ALA A 153 -0.86 10.24 -1.30
CA ALA A 153 -1.36 9.58 -0.09
C ALA A 153 -1.42 10.58 1.09
N HIS A 154 -0.34 11.35 1.32
CA HIS A 154 -0.31 12.42 2.31
C HIS A 154 -1.42 13.46 2.08
N LYS A 155 -1.54 13.98 0.85
CA LYS A 155 -2.57 14.99 0.49
C LYS A 155 -3.99 14.51 0.79
N HIS A 156 -4.22 13.21 0.70
CA HIS A 156 -5.52 12.58 0.95
C HIS A 156 -5.64 11.97 2.35
N LYS A 157 -4.77 12.33 3.29
CA LYS A 157 -4.79 11.88 4.70
C LYS A 157 -4.80 10.36 4.84
N ALA A 158 -3.99 9.67 4.03
CA ALA A 158 -3.97 8.22 3.99
C ALA A 158 -3.61 7.62 5.35
N ILE A 159 -2.66 8.22 6.09
CA ILE A 159 -2.22 7.70 7.39
C ILE A 159 -3.40 7.64 8.38
N THR A 160 -4.17 8.70 8.53
CA THR A 160 -5.36 8.70 9.41
C THR A 160 -6.34 7.58 9.04
N ALA A 161 -6.64 7.41 7.74
CA ALA A 161 -7.54 6.36 7.28
C ALA A 161 -6.99 4.94 7.56
N LEU A 162 -5.68 4.75 7.41
CA LEU A 162 -5.02 3.47 7.68
C LEU A 162 -4.95 3.19 9.18
N MET A 163 -4.68 4.18 10.02
CA MET A 163 -4.70 4.02 11.48
C MET A 163 -6.09 3.59 11.97
N ASN A 164 -7.15 4.18 11.43
CA ASN A 164 -8.51 3.77 11.78
C ASN A 164 -8.82 2.33 11.32
N ILE A 165 -8.29 1.90 10.17
CA ILE A 165 -8.39 0.49 9.74
C ILE A 165 -7.62 -0.43 10.69
N LEU A 166 -6.40 -0.05 11.08
CA LEU A 166 -5.55 -0.83 11.97
C LEU A 166 -6.22 -1.05 13.34
N SER A 167 -6.88 -0.03 13.89
CA SER A 167 -7.51 -0.09 15.21
C SER A 167 -8.90 -0.75 15.21
N THR A 168 -9.65 -0.73 14.09
CA THR A 168 -11.08 -1.12 14.08
C THR A 168 -11.42 -2.38 13.27
N ARG A 169 -10.52 -2.87 12.41
CA ARG A 169 -10.83 -3.93 11.43
C ARG A 169 -10.23 -5.28 11.79
N GLY A 170 -10.56 -6.29 10.98
CA GLY A 170 -10.13 -7.66 11.18
C GLY A 170 -8.69 -7.92 10.76
N VAL A 171 -8.22 -9.13 11.08
CA VAL A 171 -6.82 -9.55 10.90
C VAL A 171 -6.31 -9.38 9.47
N LEU A 172 -7.17 -9.64 8.47
CA LEU A 172 -6.79 -9.52 7.06
C LEU A 172 -6.53 -8.06 6.66
N GLU A 173 -7.39 -7.14 7.09
CA GLU A 173 -7.28 -5.72 6.80
C GLU A 173 -6.11 -5.11 7.58
N GLN A 174 -5.98 -5.46 8.86
CA GLN A 174 -4.86 -5.02 9.71
C GLN A 174 -3.51 -5.46 9.12
N GLY A 175 -3.40 -6.72 8.69
CA GLY A 175 -2.20 -7.23 8.05
C GLY A 175 -1.87 -6.51 6.74
N ALA A 176 -2.85 -6.27 5.88
CA ALA A 176 -2.64 -5.50 4.64
C ALA A 176 -2.36 -4.01 4.92
N CYS A 177 -2.88 -3.47 6.02
CA CYS A 177 -2.68 -2.11 6.45
C CYS A 177 -1.24 -1.86 6.88
N LEU A 178 -0.64 -2.79 7.63
CA LEU A 178 0.77 -2.71 8.02
C LEU A 178 1.70 -2.68 6.79
N ASP A 179 1.45 -3.51 5.79
CA ASP A 179 2.23 -3.50 4.52
C ASP A 179 2.10 -2.14 3.81
N ALA A 180 0.86 -1.63 3.71
CA ALA A 180 0.60 -0.34 3.07
C ALA A 180 1.24 0.83 3.83
N LEU A 181 1.22 0.81 5.16
CA LEU A 181 1.87 1.81 6.01
C LEU A 181 3.38 1.86 5.77
N VAL A 182 4.05 0.69 5.68
CA VAL A 182 5.49 0.64 5.33
C VAL A 182 5.73 1.30 3.97
N ALA A 183 4.96 0.94 2.95
CA ALA A 183 5.13 1.49 1.60
C ALA A 183 4.86 3.00 1.52
N ILE A 184 3.88 3.52 2.24
CA ILE A 184 3.49 4.94 2.23
C ILE A 184 4.51 5.81 2.99
N MET A 185 5.07 5.29 4.07
CA MET A 185 6.07 5.98 4.88
C MET A 185 7.49 5.87 4.32
N LEU A 186 7.73 4.92 3.42
CA LEU A 186 9.00 4.77 2.73
C LEU A 186 9.37 6.09 2.02
N ASP A 187 10.49 6.66 2.43
CA ASP A 187 11.04 7.92 1.95
C ASP A 187 10.10 9.14 2.04
N SER A 188 9.08 9.11 2.92
CA SER A 188 8.11 10.18 3.11
C SER A 188 8.08 10.71 4.55
N SER A 189 8.80 11.81 4.83
CA SER A 189 8.80 12.46 6.15
C SER A 189 7.42 12.95 6.58
N PHE A 190 6.61 13.44 5.64
CA PHE A 190 5.25 13.91 5.93
C PHE A 190 4.36 12.77 6.44
N ASN A 191 4.35 11.63 5.75
CA ASN A 191 3.56 10.48 6.20
C ASN A 191 4.09 9.89 7.51
N GLN A 192 5.40 10.00 7.78
CA GLN A 192 5.99 9.56 9.04
C GLN A 192 5.57 10.45 10.21
N MET A 193 5.54 11.78 10.02
CA MET A 193 5.02 12.72 11.02
C MET A 193 3.53 12.51 11.27
N ASP A 194 2.72 12.32 10.22
CA ASP A 194 1.29 12.00 10.38
C ASP A 194 1.08 10.71 11.19
N PHE A 195 1.96 9.72 11.04
CA PHE A 195 1.88 8.45 11.76
C PHE A 195 2.24 8.62 13.25
N GLU A 196 3.24 9.43 13.55
CA GLU A 196 3.60 9.84 14.91
C GLU A 196 2.46 10.64 15.57
N GLU A 197 1.87 11.60 14.86
CA GLU A 197 0.70 12.38 15.33
C GLU A 197 -0.54 11.50 15.62
N CYS A 198 -0.65 10.35 14.95
CA CYS A 198 -1.70 9.36 15.20
C CYS A 198 -1.34 8.32 16.27
N ASN A 199 -0.25 8.52 17.03
CA ASN A 199 0.27 7.56 18.01
C ASN A 199 0.48 6.14 17.43
N GLY A 200 0.97 6.06 16.19
CA GLY A 200 1.01 4.82 15.45
C GLY A 200 1.84 3.70 16.10
N ILE A 201 2.91 4.07 16.84
CA ILE A 201 3.71 3.10 17.60
C ILE A 201 2.91 2.49 18.75
N GLU A 202 2.08 3.28 19.44
CA GLU A 202 1.23 2.79 20.51
C GLU A 202 0.22 1.77 19.99
N GLU A 203 -0.47 2.08 18.89
CA GLU A 203 -1.45 1.18 18.27
C GLU A 203 -0.82 -0.16 17.84
N VAL A 204 0.36 -0.12 17.22
CA VAL A 204 1.09 -1.37 16.86
C VAL A 204 1.53 -2.11 18.12
N ALA A 205 1.94 -1.41 19.18
CA ALA A 205 2.32 -2.02 20.44
C ALA A 205 1.14 -2.66 21.18
N LEU A 206 -0.07 -2.10 21.07
CA LEU A 206 -1.29 -2.71 21.58
C LEU A 206 -1.60 -4.02 20.86
N LEU A 207 -1.46 -4.07 19.53
CA LEU A 207 -1.67 -5.28 18.74
C LEU A 207 -0.65 -6.38 19.06
N ILE A 208 0.65 -6.06 19.11
CA ILE A 208 1.68 -7.07 19.37
C ILE A 208 1.59 -7.65 20.79
N LYS A 209 1.13 -6.88 21.78
CA LYS A 209 0.93 -7.37 23.16
C LYS A 209 -0.35 -8.17 23.36
N ASN A 210 -1.34 -7.99 22.50
CA ASN A 210 -2.63 -8.62 22.69
C ASN A 210 -2.56 -10.12 22.36
N THR A 211 -2.46 -10.97 23.38
CA THR A 211 -2.39 -12.43 23.23
C THR A 211 -3.66 -13.06 22.64
N GLN A 212 -4.76 -12.32 22.55
CA GLN A 212 -6.00 -12.77 21.91
C GLN A 212 -5.99 -12.54 20.39
N VAL A 213 -5.06 -11.73 19.89
CA VAL A 213 -4.87 -11.52 18.44
C VAL A 213 -4.09 -12.68 17.86
N GLU A 214 -4.41 -13.05 16.61
CA GLU A 214 -3.70 -14.11 15.90
C GLU A 214 -2.18 -13.88 15.89
N GLU A 215 -1.41 -14.91 16.25
CA GLU A 215 0.06 -14.85 16.33
C GLU A 215 0.70 -14.34 15.04
N ASN A 216 0.16 -14.70 13.87
CA ASN A 216 0.64 -14.23 12.58
C ASN A 216 0.55 -12.71 12.43
N LEU A 217 -0.51 -12.07 12.94
CA LEU A 217 -0.64 -10.62 12.93
C LEU A 217 0.33 -9.98 13.92
N ARG A 218 0.48 -10.56 15.12
CA ARG A 218 1.46 -10.09 16.11
C ARG A 218 2.89 -10.15 15.58
N LEU A 219 3.26 -11.23 14.89
CA LEU A 219 4.54 -11.36 14.18
C LEU A 219 4.70 -10.26 13.13
N LYS A 220 3.64 -9.98 12.36
CA LYS A 220 3.63 -8.93 11.34
C LYS A 220 3.80 -7.52 11.92
N CYS A 221 3.26 -7.25 13.11
CA CYS A 221 3.57 -6.03 13.86
C CYS A 221 5.08 -5.93 14.18
N GLY A 222 5.72 -7.04 14.55
CA GLY A 222 7.17 -7.11 14.76
C GLY A 222 7.97 -6.81 13.47
N GLU A 223 7.58 -7.41 12.35
CA GLU A 223 8.17 -7.13 11.03
C GLU A 223 8.01 -5.66 10.65
N PHE A 224 6.82 -5.10 10.86
CA PHE A 224 6.52 -3.69 10.63
C PHE A 224 7.47 -2.77 11.40
N LEU A 225 7.63 -2.99 12.72
CA LEU A 225 8.50 -2.16 13.56
C LEU A 225 9.97 -2.27 13.14
N LEU A 226 10.43 -3.47 12.79
CA LEU A 226 11.79 -3.68 12.30
C LEU A 226 12.06 -2.93 10.99
N LEU A 227 11.11 -2.97 10.05
CA LEU A 227 11.21 -2.25 8.78
C LEU A 227 11.15 -0.73 8.98
N LEU A 228 10.21 -0.25 9.80
CA LEU A 228 10.06 1.17 10.11
C LEU A 228 11.33 1.75 10.73
N ILE A 229 11.88 1.08 11.75
CA ILE A 229 13.08 1.54 12.45
C ILE A 229 14.32 1.47 11.57
N GLY A 230 14.51 0.38 10.82
CA GLY A 230 15.58 0.26 9.84
C GLY A 230 15.56 1.40 8.82
N HIS A 231 14.36 1.83 8.43
CA HIS A 231 14.20 2.91 7.48
C HIS A 231 14.44 4.30 8.08
N VAL A 232 13.88 4.60 9.26
CA VAL A 232 14.02 5.89 9.95
C VAL A 232 15.48 6.16 10.32
N ASN A 233 16.18 5.16 10.87
CA ASN A 233 17.57 5.31 11.33
C ASN A 233 18.59 5.49 10.20
N GLY A 234 18.25 5.14 8.95
CA GLY A 234 19.15 5.27 7.81
C GLY A 234 19.32 6.70 7.29
N ARG A 235 18.63 7.70 7.88
CA ARG A 235 18.61 9.09 7.39
C ARG A 235 19.47 10.02 8.24
N GLU A 236 20.09 11.01 7.60
CA GLU A 236 20.92 12.04 8.26
C GLU A 236 20.12 12.90 9.27
N THR A 237 18.83 13.15 8.98
CA THR A 237 17.87 13.78 9.90
C THR A 237 16.64 12.87 10.00
N PRO A 238 16.59 11.97 10.99
CA PRO A 238 15.50 11.01 11.10
C PRO A 238 14.20 11.74 11.50
N PRO A 239 13.09 11.57 10.76
CA PRO A 239 11.76 11.91 11.27
C PRO A 239 11.40 10.92 12.40
N MET A 240 10.45 11.26 13.27
CA MET A 240 10.09 10.45 14.45
C MET A 240 11.22 10.33 15.47
N MET A 241 11.65 11.47 16.04
CA MET A 241 12.80 11.53 16.96
C MET A 241 12.58 10.73 18.26
N THR A 242 11.33 10.54 18.68
CA THR A 242 10.96 9.84 19.91
C THR A 242 10.71 8.35 19.72
N ILE A 243 10.80 7.83 18.48
CA ILE A 243 10.38 6.46 18.14
C ILE A 243 11.06 5.38 19.00
N HIS A 244 12.35 5.57 19.35
CA HIS A 244 13.09 4.62 20.20
C HIS A 244 12.62 4.64 21.64
N ASP A 245 12.30 5.83 22.16
CA ASP A 245 11.80 6.00 23.51
C ASP A 245 10.36 5.47 23.63
N GLU A 246 9.53 5.68 22.60
CA GLU A 246 8.18 5.11 22.50
C GLU A 246 8.23 3.58 22.45
N ILE A 247 9.06 2.98 21.59
CA ILE A 247 9.19 1.52 21.54
C ILE A 247 9.67 0.97 22.88
N ARG A 248 10.61 1.65 23.56
CA ARG A 248 11.07 1.25 24.90
C ARG A 248 9.94 1.36 25.93
N GLN A 249 9.19 2.45 25.92
CA GLN A 249 8.07 2.68 26.82
C GLN A 249 6.96 1.65 26.62
N TYR A 250 6.60 1.38 25.37
CA TYR A 250 5.50 0.51 25.05
C TYR A 250 5.91 -0.97 25.06
N LEU A 251 7.05 -1.40 24.52
CA LEU A 251 7.42 -2.82 24.40
C LEU A 251 8.48 -3.30 25.40
N GLY A 252 9.04 -2.40 26.20
CA GLY A 252 10.09 -2.69 27.17
C GLY A 252 11.51 -2.69 26.58
N GLU A 253 12.51 -2.54 27.46
CA GLU A 253 13.93 -2.37 27.10
C GLU A 253 14.47 -3.51 26.22
N LYS A 254 14.08 -4.76 26.54
CA LYS A 254 14.56 -5.95 25.83
C LYS A 254 14.08 -5.97 24.37
N SER A 255 12.80 -5.72 24.14
CA SER A 255 12.20 -5.67 22.80
C SER A 255 12.77 -4.50 21.99
N ALA A 256 12.91 -3.32 22.61
CA ALA A 256 13.52 -2.15 21.98
C ALA A 256 14.98 -2.40 21.55
N SER A 257 15.77 -3.03 22.43
CA SER A 257 17.16 -3.39 22.14
C SER A 257 17.29 -4.36 20.96
N LEU A 258 16.38 -5.35 20.86
CA LEU A 258 16.36 -6.30 19.74
C LEU A 258 16.01 -5.61 18.42
N ILE A 259 14.99 -4.75 18.41
CA ILE A 259 14.58 -3.99 17.22
C ILE A 259 15.73 -3.08 16.74
N TRP A 260 16.35 -2.35 17.68
CA TRP A 260 17.50 -1.48 17.39
C TRP A 260 18.69 -2.26 16.82
N ALA A 261 19.04 -3.39 17.43
CA ALA A 261 20.15 -4.20 16.94
C ALA A 261 19.87 -4.72 15.53
N ALA A 262 18.68 -5.25 15.28
CA ALA A 262 18.29 -5.80 13.99
C ALA A 262 18.26 -4.75 12.86
N SER A 263 17.94 -3.49 13.19
CA SER A 263 17.89 -2.41 12.20
C SER A 263 19.25 -2.08 11.57
N GLN A 264 20.36 -2.48 12.22
CA GLN A 264 21.73 -2.20 11.76
C GLN A 264 22.29 -3.22 10.77
N PHE A 265 21.65 -4.39 10.60
CA PHE A 265 22.23 -5.54 9.87
C PHE A 265 21.63 -5.79 8.47
N GLY A 266 20.72 -4.95 7.98
CA GLY A 266 19.88 -5.27 6.81
C GLY A 266 20.54 -5.21 5.43
N SER A 267 21.73 -4.59 5.27
CA SER A 267 22.22 -4.18 3.95
C SER A 267 23.10 -5.20 3.20
N THR A 268 23.59 -6.26 3.85
CA THR A 268 24.60 -7.18 3.26
C THR A 268 24.07 -8.54 2.79
N LEU A 269 22.82 -8.88 3.09
CA LEU A 269 22.21 -10.18 2.75
C LEU A 269 21.53 -10.19 1.38
N ASP A 270 21.35 -11.37 0.78
CA ASP A 270 20.52 -11.60 -0.41
C ASP A 270 19.01 -11.43 -0.09
N PRO A 271 18.11 -11.05 -1.03
CA PRO A 271 16.71 -10.77 -0.72
C PRO A 271 15.94 -11.91 -0.04
N GLU A 272 16.15 -13.18 -0.42
CA GLU A 272 15.49 -14.32 0.23
C GLU A 272 15.99 -14.51 1.68
N GLN A 273 17.29 -14.28 1.88
CA GLN A 273 17.90 -14.32 3.20
C GLN A 273 17.43 -13.15 4.07
N ARG A 274 17.18 -11.96 3.48
CA ARG A 274 16.61 -10.81 4.20
C ARG A 274 15.21 -11.09 4.71
N LEU A 275 14.35 -11.71 3.91
CA LEU A 275 12.99 -12.07 4.34
C LEU A 275 13.02 -13.07 5.50
N THR A 276 13.84 -14.11 5.37
CA THR A 276 14.00 -15.12 6.42
C THR A 276 14.59 -14.50 7.70
N ALA A 277 15.58 -13.63 7.57
CA ALA A 277 16.17 -12.91 8.70
C ALA A 277 15.15 -11.99 9.39
N LEU A 278 14.35 -11.25 8.62
CA LEU A 278 13.29 -10.38 9.14
C LEU A 278 12.29 -11.20 9.98
N GLN A 279 11.82 -12.33 9.46
CA GLN A 279 10.90 -13.23 10.17
C GLN A 279 11.49 -13.77 11.48
N ILE A 280 12.77 -14.16 11.46
CA ILE A 280 13.47 -14.63 12.66
C ILE A 280 13.57 -13.51 13.70
N GLN A 281 13.92 -12.28 13.30
CA GLN A 281 14.01 -11.16 14.22
C GLN A 281 12.64 -10.76 14.76
N ALA A 282 11.60 -10.72 13.92
CA ALA A 282 10.23 -10.44 14.34
C ALA A 282 9.74 -11.45 15.38
N ARG A 283 10.06 -12.73 15.19
CA ARG A 283 9.76 -13.78 16.18
C ARG A 283 10.47 -13.55 17.51
N ARG A 284 11.75 -13.17 17.50
CA ARG A 284 12.49 -12.85 18.74
C ARG A 284 11.91 -11.65 19.47
N VAL A 285 11.44 -10.64 18.74
CA VAL A 285 10.75 -9.48 19.32
C VAL A 285 9.44 -9.91 19.96
N LEU A 286 8.65 -10.76 19.29
CA LEU A 286 7.40 -11.27 19.85
C LEU A 286 7.64 -12.09 21.12
N GLU A 287 8.60 -13.02 21.08
CA GLU A 287 9.02 -13.81 22.24
C GLU A 287 9.50 -12.94 23.40
N SER A 288 10.11 -11.78 23.14
CA SER A 288 10.53 -10.86 24.22
C SER A 288 9.36 -10.09 24.82
N VAL A 289 8.29 -9.85 24.05
CA VAL A 289 7.06 -9.21 24.54
C VAL A 289 6.25 -10.18 25.41
N ASP A 290 6.14 -11.44 25.02
CA ASP A 290 5.35 -12.48 25.74
C ASP A 290 5.93 -12.88 27.10
N LEU A 291 7.18 -12.50 27.40
CA LEU A 291 7.83 -12.75 28.69
C LEU A 291 7.39 -11.75 29.79
N TYR A 292 6.55 -10.77 29.45
CA TYR A 292 6.04 -9.70 30.32
C TYR A 292 4.52 -9.61 30.29
#